data_AF-A0A2N3E985-F1
#
_entry.id   AF-A0A2N3E985-F1
#
_cell.length_a   1.000
_cell.length_b   1.000
_cell.length_c   1.000
_cell.angle_alpha   90.00
_cell.angle_beta   90.00
_cell.angle_gamma   90.00
#
_symmetry.space_group_name_H-M   'P 1'
#
loop_
_entity.id
_entity.type
_entity.pdbx_description
1 polymer ?
#
loop_
_entity_poly.entity_id
_entity_poly.type
_entity_poly.pdbx_seq_one_letter_code
_entity_poly.pdbx_strand_id
1 'polypeptide(L)'
;MSSSFSRIVSSGVPRLRLMSIAGACAIALAFTSFGLRPAAAQEEAASSDVEFAVPSDLAAETLLLDATYAGERLVAVGEFGHVVLSDDRGVTWHQAKTVPTQSTLTGVTFVNKDLGFAVGHDATVIRTTDGGETWDLVYNDSESEMAFMTVYFEDEKRGFAMGAFSFIVETSDGG
;
A
#
# COMPACT_ATOMS: atom_id res chain seq x y z
N MET A 1 -6.62 9.94 -15.01
CA MET A 1 -5.92 8.91 -15.81
C MET A 1 -5.61 7.79 -14.83
N SER A 2 -6.13 6.59 -15.07
CA SER A 2 -5.95 5.46 -14.14
C SER A 2 -4.57 4.86 -14.40
N SER A 3 -3.69 4.92 -13.42
CA SER A 3 -2.46 4.15 -13.45
C SER A 3 -2.74 2.67 -13.16
N SER A 4 -1.90 1.78 -13.70
CA SER A 4 -2.17 0.33 -13.66
C SER A 4 -0.93 -0.45 -13.20
N PHE A 5 -1.01 -1.00 -11.98
CA PHE A 5 -0.08 -2.02 -11.52
C PHE A 5 -0.49 -3.38 -12.08
N SER A 6 0.44 -4.09 -12.71
CA SER A 6 0.22 -5.47 -13.17
C SER A 6 0.92 -6.45 -12.23
N ARG A 7 0.18 -7.45 -11.73
CA ARG A 7 0.72 -8.50 -10.85
C ARG A 7 1.38 -9.59 -11.70
N ILE A 8 2.68 -9.83 -11.51
CA ILE A 8 3.39 -10.95 -12.16
C ILE A 8 3.22 -12.19 -11.28
N VAL A 9 2.18 -13.00 -11.54
CA VAL A 9 1.99 -14.28 -10.84
C VAL A 9 2.63 -15.42 -11.64
N SER A 10 3.52 -16.18 -11.00
CA SER A 10 3.93 -17.51 -11.48
C SER A 10 2.72 -18.45 -11.50
N SER A 11 2.29 -18.83 -12.70
CA SER A 11 1.14 -19.71 -12.91
C SER A 11 1.43 -21.13 -12.43
N GLY A 12 0.62 -21.64 -11.51
CA GLY A 12 0.33 -23.07 -11.45
C GLY A 12 0.34 -23.72 -10.08
N VAL A 13 -0.76 -23.63 -9.35
CA VAL A 13 -1.28 -24.79 -8.59
C VAL A 13 -2.82 -24.77 -8.67
N PRO A 14 -3.49 -25.77 -9.28
CA PRO A 14 -4.94 -25.82 -9.31
C PRO A 14 -5.51 -26.18 -7.93
N ARG A 15 -6.42 -25.35 -7.40
CA ARG A 15 -7.20 -25.66 -6.19
C ARG A 15 -8.24 -26.75 -6.52
N LEU A 16 -8.14 -27.92 -5.89
CA LEU A 16 -9.17 -28.97 -5.97
C LEU A 16 -10.47 -28.46 -5.33
N ARG A 17 -11.57 -28.43 -6.10
CA ARG A 17 -12.93 -28.24 -5.57
C ARG A 17 -13.49 -29.60 -5.15
N LEU A 18 -13.80 -29.75 -3.86
CA LEU A 18 -14.50 -30.92 -3.32
C LEU A 18 -15.98 -30.84 -3.73
N MET A 19 -16.44 -31.79 -4.55
CA MET A 19 -17.86 -31.92 -4.90
C MET A 19 -18.61 -32.68 -3.79
N SER A 20 -19.67 -32.06 -3.26
CA SER A 20 -20.62 -32.65 -2.31
C SER A 20 -21.55 -33.67 -2.97
N ILE A 21 -21.92 -34.75 -2.27
CA ILE A 21 -22.99 -35.68 -2.68
C ILE A 21 -23.97 -35.98 -1.53
N ALA A 22 -25.25 -35.92 -1.92
CA ALA A 22 -26.44 -36.64 -1.44
C ALA A 22 -27.25 -36.15 -0.22
N GLY A 23 -28.57 -36.03 -0.47
CA GLY A 23 -29.61 -36.15 0.56
C GLY A 23 -30.94 -35.50 0.17
N ALA A 24 -31.76 -36.17 -0.66
CA ALA A 24 -33.15 -35.78 -0.92
C ALA A 24 -34.11 -36.49 0.06
N CYS A 25 -35.04 -35.77 0.69
CA CYS A 25 -36.31 -36.31 1.22
C CYS A 25 -37.32 -35.17 1.50
N ALA A 26 -38.62 -35.49 1.44
CA ALA A 26 -39.69 -34.59 0.99
C ALA A 26 -40.68 -34.09 2.08
N ILE A 27 -41.28 -32.92 1.79
CA ILE A 27 -42.64 -32.38 2.12
C ILE A 27 -43.02 -32.04 3.59
N ALA A 28 -43.34 -30.74 3.83
CA ALA A 28 -44.59 -30.27 4.44
C ALA A 28 -44.75 -28.74 4.29
N LEU A 29 -45.93 -28.30 3.84
CA LEU A 29 -46.33 -26.90 3.67
C LEU A 29 -46.73 -26.25 5.01
N ALA A 30 -46.17 -25.08 5.32
CA ALA A 30 -46.81 -24.07 6.15
C ALA A 30 -46.41 -22.69 5.62
N PHE A 31 -47.38 -22.02 4.98
CA PHE A 31 -47.28 -20.61 4.60
C PHE A 31 -47.32 -19.76 5.87
N THR A 32 -46.16 -19.28 6.30
CA THR A 32 -46.06 -18.03 7.05
C THR A 32 -45.14 -17.11 6.26
N SER A 33 -45.62 -15.90 6.04
CA SER A 33 -45.03 -14.87 5.19
C SER A 33 -43.63 -14.50 5.67
N PHE A 34 -42.63 -15.25 5.23
CA PHE A 34 -41.24 -14.83 5.25
C PHE A 34 -41.09 -13.84 4.09
N GLY A 35 -41.36 -12.57 4.38
CA GLY A 35 -41.08 -11.51 3.43
C GLY A 35 -39.63 -11.67 3.00
N LEU A 36 -39.43 -11.98 1.71
CA LEU A 36 -38.15 -11.84 1.04
C LEU A 36 -37.73 -10.38 1.28
N ARG A 37 -36.86 -10.18 2.27
CA ARG A 37 -35.97 -9.03 2.22
C ARG A 37 -35.18 -9.27 0.94
N PRO A 38 -35.28 -8.40 -0.07
CA PRO A 38 -34.30 -8.46 -1.14
C PRO A 38 -32.94 -8.41 -0.45
N ALA A 39 -32.00 -9.20 -0.96
CA ALA A 39 -30.60 -9.03 -0.67
C ALA A 39 -30.18 -7.64 -1.21
N ALA A 40 -30.64 -6.57 -0.58
CA ALA A 40 -29.81 -5.41 -0.41
C ALA A 40 -28.69 -5.94 0.47
N ALA A 41 -27.67 -6.48 -0.20
CA ALA A 41 -26.32 -6.40 0.29
C ALA A 41 -26.23 -5.00 0.92
N GLN A 42 -26.10 -4.96 2.24
CA GLN A 42 -25.37 -3.85 2.82
C GLN A 42 -23.97 -4.04 2.25
N GLU A 43 -23.79 -3.45 1.07
CA GLU A 43 -22.53 -2.88 0.65
C GLU A 43 -22.26 -1.83 1.73
N GLU A 44 -21.70 -2.32 2.84
CA GLU A 44 -21.05 -1.51 3.84
C GLU A 44 -19.95 -0.81 3.03
N ALA A 45 -20.30 0.37 2.52
CA ALA A 45 -19.38 1.21 1.81
C ALA A 45 -18.27 1.50 2.81
N ALA A 46 -17.19 0.72 2.72
CA ALA A 46 -15.97 0.97 3.45
C ALA A 46 -15.57 2.39 3.06
N SER A 47 -15.77 3.33 3.98
CA SER A 47 -15.22 4.67 3.84
C SER A 47 -13.71 4.50 3.93
N SER A 48 -13.03 4.45 2.79
CA SER A 48 -11.59 4.48 2.74
C SER A 48 -11.13 5.92 2.98
N ASP A 49 -11.34 6.42 4.19
CA ASP A 49 -10.76 7.68 4.61
C ASP A 49 -9.24 7.47 4.66
N VAL A 50 -8.51 8.23 3.86
CA VAL A 50 -7.05 8.19 3.84
C VAL A 50 -6.55 8.72 5.18
N GLU A 51 -5.94 7.86 5.98
CA GLU A 51 -5.35 8.25 7.26
C GLU A 51 -3.95 8.83 7.04
N PHE A 52 -3.75 10.08 7.46
CA PHE A 52 -2.46 10.74 7.33
C PHE A 52 -1.55 10.45 8.52
N ALA A 53 -0.24 10.38 8.27
CA ALA A 53 0.76 10.31 9.32
C ALA A 53 0.61 11.50 10.27
N VAL A 54 0.62 11.22 11.57
CA VAL A 54 0.45 12.23 12.60
C VAL A 54 1.76 13.02 12.77
N PRO A 55 1.73 14.36 12.80
CA PRO A 55 2.92 15.15 13.13
C PRO A 55 3.44 14.82 14.53
N SER A 56 4.74 14.58 14.66
CA SER A 56 5.40 14.23 15.91
C SER A 56 6.81 14.81 16.00
N ASP A 57 7.14 15.42 17.14
CA ASP A 57 8.50 15.87 17.44
C ASP A 57 9.49 14.69 17.57
N LEU A 58 8.98 13.48 17.81
CA LEU A 58 9.76 12.25 17.95
C LEU A 58 9.81 11.44 16.64
N ALA A 59 9.33 11.96 15.51
CA ALA A 59 9.26 11.19 14.26
C ALA A 59 10.63 10.61 13.85
N ALA A 60 11.71 11.39 14.02
CA ALA A 60 13.08 10.96 13.72
C ALA A 60 13.69 10.01 14.78
N GLU A 61 13.01 9.80 15.91
CA GLU A 61 13.42 8.89 16.99
C GLU A 61 12.63 7.57 16.99
N THR A 62 11.70 7.42 16.04
CA THR A 62 10.98 6.15 15.83
C THR A 62 11.83 5.13 15.07
N LEU A 63 11.33 3.91 14.91
CA LEU A 63 11.98 2.90 14.09
C LEU A 63 11.93 3.33 12.62
N LEU A 64 13.08 3.77 12.10
CA LEU A 64 13.31 4.02 10.67
C LEU A 64 13.85 2.75 10.04
N LEU A 65 13.24 2.34 8.92
CA LEU A 65 13.48 1.04 8.28
C LEU A 65 14.32 1.15 7.01
N ASP A 66 14.25 2.30 6.31
CA ASP A 66 15.06 2.55 5.13
C ASP A 66 15.40 4.04 5.00
N ALA A 67 16.50 4.35 4.31
CA ALA A 67 16.93 5.70 4.03
C ALA A 67 17.67 5.79 2.68
N THR A 68 17.45 6.90 1.98
CA THR A 68 18.06 7.15 0.67
C THR A 68 18.33 8.65 0.46
N TYR A 69 18.97 8.97 -0.66
CA TYR A 69 19.22 10.35 -1.08
C TYR A 69 18.21 10.82 -2.14
N ALA A 70 17.63 12.00 -1.91
CA ALA A 70 16.93 12.81 -2.89
C ALA A 70 17.86 13.97 -3.33
N GLY A 71 18.74 13.72 -4.28
CA GLY A 71 19.85 14.64 -4.57
C GLY A 71 20.83 14.70 -3.40
N GLU A 72 20.96 15.85 -2.73
CA GLU A 72 21.79 15.99 -1.52
C GLU A 72 21.04 15.74 -0.21
N ARG A 73 19.71 15.76 -0.25
CA ARG A 73 18.84 15.57 0.92
C ARG A 73 18.76 14.10 1.30
N LEU A 74 18.81 13.80 2.58
CA LEU A 74 18.49 12.47 3.09
C LEU A 74 16.99 12.36 3.35
N VAL A 75 16.41 11.22 2.98
CA VAL A 75 15.02 10.86 3.25
C VAL A 75 15.00 9.49 3.91
N ALA A 76 14.37 9.38 5.07
CA ALA A 76 14.21 8.12 5.79
C ALA A 76 12.73 7.85 6.07
N VAL A 77 12.34 6.58 6.07
CA VAL A 77 10.95 6.13 6.24
C VAL A 77 10.86 5.05 7.31
N GLY A 78 9.71 4.93 7.99
CA GLY A 78 9.55 3.97 9.08
C GLY A 78 8.13 3.77 9.59
N GLU A 79 8.03 3.46 10.88
CA GLU A 79 6.76 3.24 11.58
C GLU A 79 5.83 4.47 11.53
N PHE A 80 4.53 4.23 11.69
CA PHE A 80 3.48 5.27 11.74
C PHE A 80 3.37 6.16 10.49
N GLY A 81 3.83 5.65 9.33
CA GLY A 81 3.90 6.44 8.10
C GLY A 81 4.89 7.60 8.18
N HIS A 82 5.82 7.58 9.14
CA HIS A 82 6.82 8.64 9.25
C HIS A 82 7.75 8.64 8.04
N VAL A 83 7.84 9.81 7.43
CA VAL A 83 8.89 10.19 6.49
C VAL A 83 9.61 11.38 7.09
N VAL A 84 10.91 11.27 7.29
CA VAL A 84 11.75 12.33 7.86
C VAL A 84 12.85 12.71 6.89
N LEU A 85 13.18 13.99 6.84
CA LEU A 85 14.10 14.59 5.88
C LEU A 85 15.23 15.31 6.60
N SER A 86 16.41 15.31 6.00
CA SER A 86 17.55 16.10 6.47
C SER A 86 18.29 16.75 5.31
N ASP A 87 18.47 18.06 5.40
CA ASP A 87 19.19 18.90 4.44
C ASP A 87 20.64 19.20 4.84
N ASP A 88 21.06 18.72 6.01
CA ASP A 88 22.36 19.04 6.61
C ASP A 88 23.19 17.79 6.92
N ARG A 89 22.99 16.74 6.11
CA ARG A 89 23.70 15.44 6.21
C ARG A 89 23.41 14.69 7.52
N GLY A 90 22.16 14.75 7.97
CA GLY A 90 21.67 13.98 9.12
C GLY A 90 21.94 14.63 10.47
N VAL A 91 22.31 15.91 10.50
CA VAL A 91 22.53 16.65 11.76
C VAL A 91 21.19 17.06 12.36
N THR A 92 20.27 17.56 11.55
CA THR A 92 18.89 17.85 11.93
C THR A 92 17.90 17.17 10.99
N TRP A 93 16.73 16.85 11.54
CA TRP A 93 15.66 16.13 10.84
C TRP A 93 14.32 16.82 11.05
N HIS A 94 13.49 16.83 10.03
CA HIS A 94 12.09 17.25 10.12
C HIS A 94 11.17 16.23 9.46
N GLN A 95 9.95 16.08 9.96
CA GLN A 95 8.94 15.23 9.34
C GLN A 95 8.39 15.87 8.06
N ALA A 96 8.07 15.05 7.06
CA ALA A 96 7.34 15.46 5.87
C ALA A 96 5.99 16.09 6.25
N LYS A 97 5.53 17.05 5.44
CA LYS A 97 4.32 17.85 5.75
C LYS A 97 3.04 17.03 5.62
N THR A 98 2.98 16.17 4.60
CA THR A 98 1.82 15.31 4.33
C THR A 98 2.28 13.94 3.87
N VAL A 99 1.84 12.91 4.58
CA VAL A 99 2.02 11.50 4.20
C VAL A 99 0.66 10.80 4.33
N PRO A 100 0.07 10.29 3.23
CA PRO A 100 -1.30 9.79 3.20
C PRO A 100 -1.39 8.31 3.62
N THR A 101 -0.68 7.95 4.69
CA THR A 101 -0.76 6.64 5.33
C THR A 101 -0.23 6.73 6.75
N GLN A 102 -0.72 5.85 7.65
CA GLN A 102 -0.10 5.57 8.94
C GLN A 102 0.57 4.19 8.98
N SER A 103 0.46 3.42 7.89
CA SER A 103 1.08 2.11 7.75
C SER A 103 2.60 2.23 7.82
N THR A 104 3.26 1.19 8.30
CA THR A 104 4.72 1.15 8.35
C THR A 104 5.29 1.15 6.94
N LEU A 105 6.13 2.15 6.65
CA LEU A 105 6.89 2.26 5.41
C LEU A 105 8.22 1.53 5.57
N THR A 106 8.55 0.68 4.62
CA THR A 106 9.63 -0.31 4.73
C THR A 106 10.73 -0.11 3.70
N GLY A 107 10.45 0.65 2.63
CA GLY A 107 11.43 0.97 1.60
C GLY A 107 11.16 2.32 0.94
N VAL A 108 12.22 3.01 0.54
CA VAL A 108 12.16 4.30 -0.16
C VAL A 108 13.20 4.38 -1.26
N THR A 109 12.84 4.96 -2.39
CA THR A 109 13.76 5.21 -3.51
C THR A 109 13.46 6.54 -4.18
N PHE A 110 14.49 7.15 -4.75
CA PHE A 110 14.37 8.39 -5.53
C PHE A 110 14.95 8.17 -6.92
N VAL A 111 14.15 8.49 -7.94
CA VAL A 111 14.56 8.41 -9.35
C VAL A 111 15.45 9.60 -9.71
N ASN A 112 15.13 10.76 -9.14
CA ASN A 112 15.91 11.98 -9.23
C ASN A 112 15.73 12.79 -7.93
N LYS A 113 16.20 14.04 -7.87
CA LYS A 113 16.16 14.86 -6.65
C LYS A 113 14.74 15.23 -6.17
N ASP A 114 13.74 15.17 -7.06
CA ASP A 114 12.37 15.60 -6.77
C ASP A 114 11.39 14.42 -6.74
N LEU A 115 11.54 13.46 -7.66
CA LEU A 115 10.67 12.30 -7.83
C LEU A 115 11.14 11.11 -7.00
N GLY A 116 10.32 10.67 -6.05
CA GLY A 116 10.57 9.51 -5.20
C GLY A 116 9.32 8.70 -4.89
N PHE A 117 9.55 7.48 -4.43
CA PHE A 117 8.52 6.50 -4.08
C PHE A 117 8.88 5.83 -2.76
N ALA A 118 7.87 5.60 -1.92
CA ALA A 118 8.02 4.77 -0.73
C ALA A 118 6.93 3.71 -0.70
N VAL A 119 7.26 2.57 -0.11
CA VAL A 119 6.38 1.39 -0.05
C VAL A 119 6.33 0.83 1.36
N GLY A 120 5.30 0.05 1.66
CA GLY A 120 5.13 -0.47 3.01
C GLY A 120 4.07 -1.56 3.17
N HIS A 121 3.62 -1.68 4.41
CA HIS A 121 2.47 -2.50 4.80
C HIS A 121 1.20 -2.02 4.07
N ASP A 122 0.16 -2.86 4.07
CA ASP A 122 -1.12 -2.61 3.38
C ASP A 122 -0.97 -2.41 1.87
N ALA A 123 0.06 -3.09 1.32
CA ALA A 123 0.56 -2.91 -0.03
C ALA A 123 0.71 -1.43 -0.44
N THR A 124 1.05 -0.56 0.51
CA THR A 124 1.10 0.88 0.29
C THR A 124 2.21 1.25 -0.69
N VAL A 125 1.88 2.15 -1.61
CA VAL A 125 2.81 2.86 -2.49
C VAL A 125 2.44 4.34 -2.47
N ILE A 126 3.37 5.19 -2.01
CA ILE A 126 3.25 6.64 -2.04
C ILE A 126 4.31 7.25 -2.96
N ARG A 127 4.00 8.39 -3.58
CA ARG A 127 4.90 9.13 -4.49
C ARG A 127 5.06 10.58 -4.05
N THR A 128 6.25 11.12 -4.22
CA THR A 128 6.55 12.55 -4.07
C THR A 128 7.10 13.10 -5.38
N THR A 129 6.88 14.39 -5.64
CA THR A 129 7.49 15.14 -6.74
C THR A 129 8.19 16.41 -6.27
N ASP A 130 8.45 16.53 -4.96
CA ASP A 130 9.03 17.71 -4.32
C ASP A 130 10.16 17.37 -3.33
N GLY A 131 10.85 16.25 -3.54
CA GLY A 131 11.97 15.84 -2.70
C GLY A 131 11.56 15.29 -1.34
N GLY A 132 10.33 14.75 -1.25
CA GLY A 132 9.78 14.09 -0.07
C GLY A 132 9.04 15.00 0.92
N GLU A 133 8.86 16.29 0.60
CA GLU A 133 8.15 17.22 1.49
C GLU A 133 6.66 16.90 1.58
N THR A 134 6.06 16.50 0.45
CA THR A 134 4.69 16.04 0.34
C THR A 134 4.60 14.74 -0.45
N TRP A 135 3.69 13.88 -0.03
CA TRP A 135 3.45 12.59 -0.65
C TRP A 135 1.98 12.41 -1.03
N ASP A 136 1.76 11.75 -2.15
CA ASP A 136 0.45 11.32 -2.65
C ASP A 136 0.34 9.80 -2.58
N LEU A 137 -0.85 9.30 -2.21
CA LEU A 137 -1.14 7.87 -2.26
C LEU A 137 -1.37 7.46 -3.70
N VAL A 138 -0.56 6.52 -4.18
CA VAL A 138 -0.64 6.02 -5.56
C VAL A 138 -1.38 4.69 -5.60
N TYR A 139 -1.10 3.82 -4.63
CA TYR A 139 -1.73 2.50 -4.53
C TYR A 139 -1.74 2.04 -3.07
N ASN A 140 -2.80 1.35 -2.68
CA ASN A 140 -2.86 0.54 -1.47
C ASN A 140 -3.84 -0.61 -1.67
N ASP A 141 -3.70 -1.62 -0.83
CA ASP A 141 -4.63 -2.75 -0.72
C ASP A 141 -4.68 -3.19 0.74
N SER A 142 -5.35 -2.37 1.57
CA SER A 142 -5.45 -2.55 3.02
C SER A 142 -6.11 -3.87 3.43
N GLU A 143 -6.94 -4.44 2.56
CA GLU A 143 -7.61 -5.72 2.79
C GLU A 143 -6.69 -6.93 2.53
N SER A 144 -5.57 -6.73 1.82
CA SER A 144 -4.72 -7.84 1.41
C SER A 144 -3.77 -8.36 2.50
N GLU A 145 -3.58 -7.60 3.59
CA GLU A 145 -2.53 -7.82 4.61
C GLU A 145 -1.11 -7.98 4.03
N MET A 146 -0.91 -7.63 2.76
CA MET A 146 0.38 -7.75 2.08
C MET A 146 1.26 -6.56 2.44
N ALA A 147 2.57 -6.77 2.42
CA ALA A 147 3.53 -5.70 2.58
C ALA A 147 4.55 -5.75 1.44
N PHE A 148 4.79 -4.60 0.83
CA PHE A 148 6.00 -4.39 0.05
C PHE A 148 7.15 -4.14 1.02
N MET A 149 8.31 -4.71 0.73
CA MET A 149 9.53 -4.62 1.56
C MET A 149 10.60 -3.77 0.89
N THR A 150 10.52 -3.61 -0.43
CA THR A 150 11.51 -2.84 -1.19
C THR A 150 10.88 -2.33 -2.47
N VAL A 151 11.43 -1.22 -2.96
CA VAL A 151 11.03 -0.53 -4.18
C VAL A 151 12.25 -0.17 -4.99
N TYR A 152 12.14 -0.34 -6.31
CA TYR A 152 13.20 -0.02 -7.24
C TYR A 152 12.61 0.61 -8.50
N PHE A 153 13.25 1.65 -9.01
CA PHE A 153 12.90 2.27 -10.28
C PHE A 153 14.12 2.28 -11.20
N GLU A 154 13.91 1.86 -12.46
CA GLU A 154 14.91 1.92 -13.53
C GLU A 154 14.96 3.33 -14.12
N ASP A 155 13.79 3.94 -14.29
CA ASP A 155 13.59 5.29 -14.79
C ASP A 155 12.28 5.89 -14.21
N GLU A 156 11.84 7.05 -14.70
CA GLU A 156 10.64 7.73 -14.19
C GLU A 156 9.32 7.00 -14.45
N LYS A 157 9.32 6.01 -15.35
CA LYS A 157 8.12 5.27 -15.76
C LYS A 157 8.11 3.84 -15.28
N ARG A 158 9.28 3.20 -15.25
CA ARG A 158 9.40 1.77 -14.98
C ARG A 158 9.95 1.50 -13.60
N GLY A 159 9.16 0.81 -12.79
CA GLY A 159 9.52 0.48 -11.42
C GLY A 159 8.81 -0.76 -10.90
N PHE A 160 9.33 -1.28 -9.79
CA PHE A 160 8.92 -2.52 -9.16
C PHE A 160 8.79 -2.31 -7.66
N ALA A 161 7.69 -2.81 -7.07
CA ALA A 161 7.57 -3.00 -5.64
C ALA A 161 7.50 -4.50 -5.33
N MET A 162 8.32 -4.94 -4.37
CA MET A 162 8.52 -6.35 -4.06
C MET A 162 8.27 -6.59 -2.57
N GLY A 163 7.39 -7.53 -2.28
CA GLY A 163 7.01 -7.98 -0.96
C GLY A 163 7.40 -9.43 -0.70
N ALA A 164 6.94 -9.96 0.44
CA ALA A 164 7.14 -11.37 0.78
C ALA A 164 6.45 -12.32 -0.22
N PHE A 165 6.87 -13.59 -0.22
CA PHE A 165 6.24 -14.67 -1.00
C PHE A 165 6.15 -14.41 -2.51
N SER A 166 7.16 -13.76 -3.10
CA SER A 166 7.17 -13.37 -4.52
C SER A 166 6.03 -12.43 -4.92
N PHE A 167 5.48 -11.66 -3.98
CA PHE A 167 4.55 -10.59 -4.31
C PHE A 167 5.31 -9.46 -5.00
N ILE A 168 5.14 -9.33 -6.31
CA ILE A 168 5.80 -8.32 -7.12
C ILE A 168 4.75 -7.61 -7.98
N VAL A 169 4.81 -6.29 -7.98
CA VAL A 169 4.04 -5.45 -8.89
C VAL A 169 5.01 -4.59 -9.72
N GLU A 170 4.66 -4.36 -10.98
CA GLU A 170 5.39 -3.49 -11.90
C GLU A 170 4.48 -2.31 -12.30
N THR A 171 5.09 -1.13 -12.46
CA THR A 171 4.54 0.00 -13.19
C THR A 171 5.34 0.24 -14.47
N SER A 172 4.67 0.72 -15.51
CA SER A 172 5.27 1.17 -16.78
C SER A 172 4.94 2.62 -17.13
N ASP A 173 4.28 3.32 -16.20
CA ASP A 173 3.75 4.68 -16.35
C ASP A 173 4.11 5.62 -15.18
N GLY A 174 4.95 5.20 -14.24
CA GLY A 174 5.38 6.02 -13.10
C GLY A 174 4.41 6.00 -11.92
N GLY A 175 3.52 5.00 -11.91
CA GLY A 175 2.59 4.73 -10.83
C GLY A 175 1.30 5.51 -10.92
#